data_AF-A0A849V566-F1
#
_entry.id   AF-A0A849V566-F1
#
_cell.length_a   1.000
_cell.length_b   1.000
_cell.length_c   1.000
_cell.angle_alpha   90.00
_cell.angle_beta   90.00
_cell.angle_gamma   90.00
#
_symmetry.space_group_name_H-M   'P 1'
#
loop_
_entity.id
_entity.type
_entity.pdbx_description
1 polymer ?
#
loop_
_entity_poly.entity_id
_entity_poly.type
_entity_poly.pdbx_seq_one_letter_code
_entity_poly.pdbx_strand_id
1 'polypeptide(L)'
;MQENEDHCDEAIALLMSYPLFQPPHFIAEVAAVLARKKPIEADQDLADLLEVEMAIADEPTIYQQAIRLSIDLNHPILNTL
;
A
#
# COMPACT_ATOMS: atom_id res chain seq x y z
N MET A 1 9.22 -18.97 -1.31
CA MET A 1 7.80 -18.59 -1.43
C MET A 1 7.09 -19.07 -0.19
N GLN A 2 6.42 -18.18 0.53
CA GLN A 2 5.50 -18.57 1.60
C GLN A 2 4.30 -19.27 0.95
N GLU A 3 3.80 -20.35 1.55
CA GLU A 3 2.80 -21.29 0.98
C GLU A 3 1.40 -20.70 0.72
N ASN A 4 1.23 -19.38 0.57
CA ASN A 4 -0.11 -18.75 0.51
C ASN A 4 -0.20 -17.52 -0.43
N GLU A 5 0.73 -17.38 -1.37
CA GLU A 5 0.75 -16.29 -2.35
C GLU A 5 0.18 -16.72 -3.72
N ASP A 6 -1.02 -17.32 -3.70
CA ASP A 6 -1.63 -17.97 -4.87
C ASP A 6 -1.91 -17.03 -6.06
N HIS A 7 -1.85 -15.72 -5.87
CA HIS A 7 -2.19 -14.71 -6.88
C HIS A 7 -1.02 -13.77 -7.24
N CYS A 8 0.22 -14.12 -6.90
CA CYS A 8 1.38 -13.26 -7.17
C CYS A 8 1.54 -12.92 -8.66
N ASP A 9 1.46 -13.91 -9.54
CA ASP A 9 1.64 -13.70 -10.99
C ASP A 9 0.55 -12.78 -11.56
N GLU A 10 -0.69 -12.93 -11.11
CA GLU A 10 -1.82 -12.09 -11.52
C GLU A 10 -1.68 -10.66 -10.99
N ALA A 11 -1.26 -10.49 -9.73
CA ALA A 11 -1.03 -9.19 -9.12
C ALA A 11 0.10 -8.42 -9.83
N ILE A 12 1.19 -9.11 -10.18
CA ILE A 12 2.29 -8.52 -10.96
C ILE A 12 1.78 -8.11 -12.35
N ALA A 13 1.02 -8.97 -13.03
CA ALA A 13 0.47 -8.64 -14.34
C ALA A 13 -0.42 -7.39 -14.29
N LEU A 14 -1.23 -7.23 -13.24
CA LEU A 14 -2.04 -6.02 -13.02
C LEU A 14 -1.17 -4.78 -12.73
N LEU A 15 -0.18 -4.91 -11.85
CA LEU A 15 0.75 -3.83 -11.51
C LEU A 15 1.47 -3.30 -12.75
N MET A 16 1.85 -4.18 -13.67
CA MET A 16 2.52 -3.80 -14.92
C MET A 16 1.57 -3.21 -15.98
N SER A 17 0.26 -3.39 -15.82
CA SER A 17 -0.74 -2.99 -16.82
C SER A 17 -1.40 -1.65 -16.54
N TYR A 18 -1.32 -1.15 -15.30
CA TYR A 18 -2.01 0.06 -14.86
C TYR A 18 -1.10 0.95 -14.00
N PRO A 19 -1.28 2.28 -14.05
CA PRO A 19 -0.59 3.16 -13.12
C PRO A 19 -0.95 2.82 -11.67
N LEU A 20 0.06 2.75 -10.81
CA LEU A 20 -0.13 2.49 -9.39
C LEU A 20 -0.38 3.81 -8.66
N PHE A 21 -1.56 3.96 -8.07
CA PHE A 21 -1.88 5.07 -7.17
C PHE A 21 -1.91 4.55 -5.73
N GLN A 22 -1.26 5.27 -4.81
CA GLN A 22 -1.20 4.91 -3.40
C GLN A 22 -1.46 6.12 -2.52
N PRO A 23 -2.04 5.93 -1.33
CA PRO A 23 -2.18 7.00 -0.37
C PRO A 23 -0.83 7.32 0.29
N PRO A 24 -0.66 8.51 0.89
CA PRO A 24 0.63 8.95 1.44
C PRO A 24 1.20 8.06 2.56
N HIS A 25 0.35 7.29 3.24
CA HIS A 25 0.75 6.40 4.33
C HIS A 25 1.17 4.99 3.88
N PHE A 26 0.97 4.64 2.61
CA PHE A 26 1.21 3.28 2.09
C PHE A 26 2.61 2.75 2.41
N ILE A 27 3.66 3.51 2.07
CA ILE A 27 5.06 3.08 2.30
C ILE A 27 5.32 2.84 3.79
N ALA A 28 4.78 3.70 4.66
CA ALA A 28 4.95 3.55 6.10
C ALA A 28 4.25 2.30 6.65
N GLU A 29 3.05 1.97 6.13
CA GLU A 29 2.35 0.74 6.50
C GLU A 29 3.11 -0.51 6.05
N VAL A 30 3.60 -0.54 4.81
CA VAL A 30 4.39 -1.68 4.31
C VAL A 30 5.69 -1.80 5.09
N ALA A 31 6.40 -0.70 5.34
CA ALA A 31 7.62 -0.70 6.15
C ALA A 31 7.38 -1.25 7.58
N ALA A 32 6.26 -0.87 8.21
CA ALA A 32 5.89 -1.40 9.53
C ALA A 32 5.62 -2.92 9.49
N VAL A 33 5.03 -3.43 8.40
CA VAL A 33 4.84 -4.87 8.20
C VAL A 33 6.18 -5.57 7.99
N LEU A 34 7.05 -5.04 7.13
CA LEU A 34 8.39 -5.58 6.85
C LEU A 34 9.22 -5.66 8.13
N ALA A 35 9.32 -4.57 8.88
CA ALA A 35 10.04 -4.52 10.15
C ALA A 35 9.53 -5.55 11.17
N ARG A 36 8.21 -5.82 11.19
CA ARG A 36 7.61 -6.80 12.10
C ARG A 36 7.77 -8.26 11.63
N LYS A 37 7.71 -8.51 10.31
CA LYS A 37 7.58 -9.86 9.74
C LYS A 37 8.88 -10.41 9.17
N LYS A 38 9.73 -9.56 8.61
CA LYS A 38 11.00 -9.88 7.97
C LYS A 38 12.10 -8.89 8.44
N PRO A 39 12.38 -8.78 9.75
CA PRO A 39 13.26 -7.74 10.28
C PRO A 39 14.69 -7.79 9.74
N ILE A 40 15.16 -8.95 9.27
CA ILE A 40 16.51 -9.11 8.71
C ILE A 40 16.57 -8.54 7.29
N GLU A 41 15.53 -8.77 6.50
CA GLU A 41 15.43 -8.35 5.09
C GLU A 41 14.74 -6.99 4.91
N ALA A 42 14.15 -6.42 5.97
CA ALA A 42 13.25 -5.27 5.89
C ALA A 42 13.85 -4.05 5.19
N ASP A 43 15.13 -3.75 5.41
CA ASP A 43 15.80 -2.62 4.75
C ASP A 43 15.94 -2.86 3.24
N GLN A 44 16.27 -4.08 2.83
CA GLN A 44 16.37 -4.44 1.42
C GLN A 44 15.00 -4.47 0.75
N ASP A 45 14.01 -5.12 1.38
CA ASP A 45 12.64 -5.18 0.85
C ASP A 45 12.02 -3.77 0.74
N LEU A 46 12.34 -2.86 1.66
CA LEU A 46 11.91 -1.46 1.59
C LEU A 46 12.61 -0.73 0.44
N ALA A 47 13.91 -0.96 0.23
CA ALA A 47 14.63 -0.38 -0.91
C ALA A 47 13.98 -0.81 -2.22
N ASP A 48 13.67 -2.10 -2.37
CA ASP A 48 13.00 -2.64 -3.57
C ASP A 48 11.61 -2.00 -3.78
N LEU A 49 10.84 -1.80 -2.69
CA LEU A 49 9.54 -1.11 -2.77
C LEU A 49 9.66 0.34 -3.23
N LEU A 50 10.69 1.05 -2.79
CA LEU A 50 10.92 2.45 -3.14
C LEU A 50 11.35 2.65 -4.60
N GLU A 51 11.80 1.58 -5.27
CA GLU A 51 12.07 1.60 -6.71
C GLU A 51 10.81 1.42 -7.57
N VAL A 52 9.69 1.00 -6.98
CA VAL A 52 8.41 0.85 -7.70
C VAL A 52 7.84 2.22 -8.06
N GLU A 53 7.59 2.44 -9.35
CA GLU A 53 6.95 3.66 -9.83
C GLU A 53 5.49 3.73 -9.36
N MET A 54 5.16 4.75 -8.56
CA MET A 54 3.82 4.99 -8.04
C MET A 54 3.52 6.48 -7.93
N ALA A 55 2.25 6.83 -8.14
CA ALA A 55 1.72 8.16 -7.88
C ALA A 55 1.12 8.21 -6.47
N ILE A 56 1.45 9.26 -5.73
CA ILE A 56 0.84 9.52 -4.43
C ILE A 56 -0.43 10.37 -4.63
N ALA A 57 -1.55 9.87 -4.11
CA ALA A 57 -2.84 10.55 -4.18
C ALA A 57 -3.09 11.32 -2.87
N ASP A 58 -2.69 12.59 -2.82
CA ASP A 58 -2.70 13.43 -1.63
C ASP A 58 -3.56 14.71 -1.76
N GLU A 59 -4.43 14.77 -2.77
CA GLU A 59 -5.28 15.94 -2.99
C GLU A 59 -6.25 16.15 -1.82
N PRO A 60 -6.50 17.42 -1.40
CA PRO A 60 -7.40 17.70 -0.27
C PRO A 60 -8.81 17.10 -0.41
N THR A 61 -9.30 16.94 -1.63
CA THR A 61 -10.60 16.33 -1.91
C THR A 61 -10.64 14.83 -1.59
N ILE A 62 -9.51 14.12 -1.70
CA ILE A 62 -9.40 12.70 -1.35
C ILE A 62 -9.58 12.53 0.15
N TYR A 63 -8.87 13.33 0.96
CA TYR A 63 -9.05 13.33 2.42
C TYR A 63 -10.48 13.64 2.86
N GLN A 64 -11.14 14.57 2.18
CA GLN A 64 -12.54 14.91 2.45
C GLN A 64 -13.51 13.76 2.12
N GLN A 65 -13.20 12.96 1.10
CA GLN A 65 -13.98 11.76 0.78
C GLN A 65 -13.68 10.64 1.77
N ALA A 66 -12.41 10.42 2.08
CA ALA A 66 -11.94 9.40 3.01
C ALA A 66 -12.56 9.55 4.39
N ILE A 67 -12.67 10.77 4.94
CA ILE A 67 -13.29 10.99 6.25
C ILE A 67 -14.79 10.73 6.24
N ARG A 68 -15.49 11.05 5.14
CA ARG A 68 -16.92 10.75 4.99
C ARG A 68 -17.14 9.25 4.97
N LEU A 69 -16.35 8.52 4.17
CA LEU A 69 -16.39 7.05 4.12
C LEU A 69 -16.05 6.41 5.48
N SER A 70 -15.05 6.94 6.18
CA SER A 70 -14.66 6.47 7.52
C SER A 70 -15.82 6.57 8.52
N ILE A 71 -16.56 7.68 8.50
CA ILE A 71 -17.73 7.89 9.34
C ILE A 71 -18.87 6.95 8.93
N ASP A 72 -19.20 6.91 7.64
CA ASP A 72 -20.37 6.17 7.13
C ASP A 72 -20.21 4.65 7.30
N LEU A 73 -18.98 4.14 7.14
CA LEU A 73 -18.65 2.73 7.27
C LEU A 73 -18.15 2.34 8.66
N ASN A 74 -17.91 3.31 9.55
CA ASN A 74 -17.25 3.11 10.84
C ASN A 74 -15.90 2.36 10.72
N HIS A 75 -15.11 2.74 9.73
CA HIS A 75 -13.78 2.17 9.46
C HIS A 75 -12.66 3.15 9.80
N PRO A 76 -11.45 2.68 10.16
CA PRO A 76 -10.29 3.56 10.33
C PRO A 76 -10.01 4.38 9.07
N ILE A 77 -9.63 5.64 9.25
CA ILE A 77 -9.34 6.57 8.13
C ILE A 77 -8.28 6.02 7.17
N LEU A 78 -7.28 5.30 7.68
CA LEU A 78 -6.22 4.71 6.86
C LEU A 78 -6.72 3.62 5.91
N ASN A 79 -7.89 3.03 6.18
CA ASN A 79 -8.53 2.04 5.31
C ASN A 79 -9.47 2.67 4.29
N THR A 80 -9.80 3.96 4.45
CA THR A 80 -10.73 4.67 3.56
C THR A 80 -10.07 5.82 2.80
N LEU A 81 -8.77 6.04 3.04
CA LEU A 81 -7.88 6.96 2.32
C LEU A 81 -7.14 6.19 1.23
#